data_AF-A0A7X9N5Q5-F1
#
_entry.id   AF-A0A7X9N5Q5-F1
#
_cell.length_a   1.000
_cell.length_b   1.000
_cell.length_c   1.000
_cell.angle_alpha   90.00
_cell.angle_beta   90.00
_cell.angle_gamma   90.00
#
_symmetry.space_group_name_H-M   'P 1'
#
loop_
_entity.id
_entity.type
_entity.pdbx_description
1 polymer ?
#
loop_
_entity_poly.entity_id
_entity_poly.type
_entity_poly.pdbx_seq_one_letter_code
_entity_poly.pdbx_strand_id
1 'polypeptide(L)' 'MNRYSPELKREIINEYLTRKDEISISELSRQHNIDPRRVSDWIRDYRLRGKIVSQQGKHRFSTEFA' A
#
# COMPACT_ATOMS: atom_id res chain seq x y z
N MET A 1 -6.77 15.03 -4.39
CA MET A 1 -5.36 15.16 -3.93
C MET A 1 -4.82 13.77 -3.63
N ASN A 2 -4.13 13.14 -4.58
CA ASN A 2 -3.35 11.94 -4.30
C ASN A 2 -2.06 12.39 -3.60
N ARG A 3 -2.12 12.60 -2.28
CA ARG A 3 -0.99 13.09 -1.46
C ARG A 3 0.23 12.15 -1.45
N TYR A 4 0.12 10.93 -2.00
CA TYR A 4 1.21 9.96 -2.03
C TYR A 4 1.31 9.33 -3.41
N SER A 5 2.48 9.43 -4.02
CA SER A 5 2.78 8.80 -5.30
C SER A 5 2.77 7.28 -5.17
N PRO A 6 2.40 6.54 -6.22
CA PRO A 6 2.44 5.07 -6.22
C PRO A 6 3.85 4.53 -5.95
N GLU A 7 4.89 5.29 -6.31
CA GLU A 7 6.29 4.99 -6.05
C GLU A 7 6.59 4.93 -4.55
N LEU A 8 6.11 5.90 -3.78
CA LEU A 8 6.30 5.94 -2.32
C LEU A 8 5.60 4.76 -1.62
N LYS A 9 4.38 4.42 -2.06
CA LYS A 9 3.68 3.21 -1.55
C LYS A 9 4.50 1.95 -1.83
N ARG A 10 5.14 1.87 -3.00
CA ARG A 10 6.00 0.75 -3.40
C ARG A 10 7.24 0.65 -2.53
N GLU A 11 7.91 1.77 -2.29
CA GLU A 11 9.12 1.85 -1.47
C GLU A 11 8.85 1.34 -0.06
N ILE A 12 7.77 1.81 0.57
CA ILE A 12 7.37 1.44 1.92
C ILE A 12 7.02 -0.04 2.02
N ILE A 13 6.25 -0.58 1.06
CA ILE A 13 5.94 -2.02 1.06
C ILE A 13 7.21 -2.84 0.81
N ASN A 14 8.12 -2.39 -0.07
CA ASN A 14 9.36 -3.10 -0.35
C ASN A 14 10.30 -3.11 0.86
N GLU A 15 10.41 -1.99 1.58
CA GLU A 15 11.17 -1.90 2.82
C GLU A 15 10.55 -2.76 3.92
N TYR A 16 9.22 -2.77 4.05
CA TYR A 16 8.52 -3.69 4.94
C TYR A 16 8.77 -5.17 4.58
N LEU A 17 8.89 -5.53 3.30
CA LEU A 17 9.18 -6.91 2.89
C LEU A 17 10.65 -7.29 3.14
N THR A 18 11.56 -6.35 2.93
CA THR A 18 13.01 -6.57 3.10
C THR A 18 13.38 -6.66 4.57
N ARG A 19 12.76 -5.82 5.41
CA ARG A 19 13.03 -5.74 6.86
C ARG A 19 11.87 -6.28 7.69
N LYS A 20 11.05 -7.18 7.15
CA LYS A 20 9.79 -7.65 7.76
C LYS A 20 9.94 -8.14 9.21
N ASP A 21 11.10 -8.71 9.53
CA ASP A 21 11.42 -9.25 10.86
C ASP A 21 12.11 -8.23 11.79
N GLU A 22 12.57 -7.10 11.26
CA GLU A 22 13.31 -6.07 12.02
C GLU A 22 12.52 -4.75 12.18
N ILE A 23 11.65 -4.42 11.21
CA ILE A 23 10.94 -3.14 11.17
C ILE A 23 9.43 -3.31 11.37
N SER A 24 8.90 -2.61 12.38
CA SER A 24 7.47 -2.52 12.62
C SER A 24 6.84 -1.40 11.80
N ILE A 25 5.54 -1.52 11.54
CA ILE A 25 4.75 -0.51 10.80
C ILE A 25 4.90 0.89 11.40
N SER A 26 4.97 1.00 12.73
CA SER A 26 5.15 2.25 13.45
C SER A 26 6.51 2.90 13.19
N GLU A 27 7.57 2.09 13.09
CA GLU A 27 8.93 2.55 12.79
C GLU A 27 9.02 3.06 11.34
N LEU A 28 8.43 2.29 10.42
CA LEU A 28 8.35 2.62 9.00
C LEU A 28 7.54 3.92 8.77
N SER A 29 6.41 4.04 9.48
CA SER A 29 5.59 5.25 9.53
C SER A 29 6.38 6.46 10.00
N ARG A 30 7.19 6.30 11.05
CA ARG A 30 8.02 7.36 11.62
C ARG A 30 9.15 7.77 10.68
N GLN A 31 9.81 6.81 10.02
CA GLN A 31 10.86 7.06 9.03
C GLN A 31 10.36 7.87 7.84
N HIS A 32 9.21 7.48 7.29
CA HIS A 32 8.65 8.11 6.10
C HIS A 32 7.71 9.28 6.40
N ASN A 33 7.50 9.62 7.68
CA ASN A 33 6.55 10.63 8.16
C ASN A 33 5.13 10.42 7.61
N ILE A 34 4.69 9.16 7.54
CA ILE A 34 3.38 8.78 7.01
C ILE A 34 2.53 8.23 8.14
N ASP A 35 1.23 8.48 8.06
CA ASP A 35 0.28 7.96 9.03
C ASP A 35 0.35 6.43 9.13
N PRO A 36 0.54 5.85 10.32
CA PRO A 36 0.70 4.40 10.49
C PRO A 36 -0.55 3.62 10.07
N ARG A 37 -1.74 4.24 10.08
CA ARG A 37 -2.95 3.62 9.55
C ARG A 37 -2.87 3.43 8.04
N ARG A 38 -2.27 4.37 7.30
CA ARG A 38 -2.09 4.26 5.85
C ARG A 38 -1.11 3.15 5.49
N VAL A 39 0.02 3.08 6.21
CA VAL A 39 1.01 2.01 6.03
C VAL A 39 0.39 0.64 6.31
N SER A 40 -0.41 0.54 7.39
CA SER A 40 -1.16 -0.68 7.72
C SER A 40 -2.13 -1.08 6.62
N ASP A 41 -2.89 -0.13 6.07
CA ASP A 41 -3.85 -0.40 5.00
C ASP A 41 -3.14 -0.86 3.72
N TRP A 42 -1.99 -0.26 3.39
CA TRP A 42 -1.16 -0.66 2.25
C TRP A 42 -0.59 -2.08 2.39
N ILE A 43 -0.07 -2.43 3.57
CA ILE A 43 0.43 -3.78 3.86
C ILE A 43 -0.72 -4.79 3.87
N ARG A 44 -1.88 -4.42 4.41
CA ARG A 44 -3.07 -5.27 4.42
C ARG A 44 -3.55 -5.55 3.00
N ASP A 45 -3.66 -4.52 2.16
CA ASP A 45 -4.04 -4.64 0.75
C ASP A 45 -3.04 -5.51 -0.02
N TYR A 46 -1.74 -5.36 0.26
CA TYR A 46 -0.69 -6.23 -0.29
C TYR A 46 -0.85 -7.69 0.15
N ARG A 47 -1.09 -7.96 1.46
CA ARG A 47 -1.30 -9.34 1.97
C ARG A 47 -2.56 -9.98 1.41
N LEU A 48 -3.65 -9.22 1.27
CA LEU A 48 -4.93 -9.73 0.76
C LEU A 48 -4.89 -10.04 -0.74
N ARG A 49 -4.14 -9.25 -1.52
CA ARG A 49 -4.13 -9.36 -2.98
C ARG A 49 -2.90 -10.07 -3.53
N GLY A 50 -1.84 -10.19 -2.74
CA GLY A 50 -0.53 -10.72 -3.15
C GLY A 50 0.24 -9.83 -4.12
N LYS A 51 -0.27 -8.63 -4.42
CA LYS A 51 0.31 -7.67 -5.38
C LYS A 51 -0.03 -6.24 -4.97
N ILE A 52 0.93 -5.36 -5.18
CA ILE A 52 0.79 -3.91 -5.08
C ILE A 52 -0.14 -3.45 -6.19
N VAL A 53 -1.44 -3.37 -5.91
CA VAL A 53 -2.33 -2.61 -6.79
C VAL A 53 -2.02 -1.13 -6.54
N SER A 54 -1.25 -0.55 -7.46
CA SER A 54 -1.47 0.85 -7.80
C SER A 54 -2.96 0.97 -8.09
N GLN A 55 -3.64 1.85 -7.37
CA GLN A 55 -5.06 2.11 -7.55
C GLN A 55 -5.25 2.86 -8.88
N GLN A 56 -4.91 2.22 -10.00
CA GLN A 56 -5.29 2.62 -11.34
C GLN A 56 -6.34 1.60 -11.77
N GLY A 57 -7.60 2.05 -11.85
CA GLY A 57 -8.70 1.25 -12.37
C GLY A 57 -9.56 0.58 -11.31
N LYS A 58 -10.30 1.37 -10.54
CA LYS A 58 -11.58 0.89 -9.99
C LYS A 58 -12.68 1.89 -10.29
N HIS A 59 -13.04 2.00 -11.58
CA HIS A 59 -14.39 2.39 -11.97
C HIS A 59 -14.73 1.93 -13.40
N ARG A 60 -14.98 0.63 -13.57
CA ARG A 60 -15.89 0.12 -14.62
C ARG A 60 -16.58 -1.13 -14.08
N PHE A 61 -17.57 -0.91 -13.21
CA PHE A 61 -18.63 -1.87 -13.01
C PHE A 61 -19.59 -1.65 -14.21
N SER A 62 -19.25 -2.23 -15.36
CA SER A 62 -20.21 -2.33 -16.47
C SER A 62 -20.75 -3.74 -16.41
N THR A 63 -21.89 -3.85 -15.74
CA THR A 63 -22.73 -5.05 -15.76
C THR A 63 -23.43 -5.06 -17.11
N GLU A 64 -22.93 -5.86 -18.05
CA GLU A 64 -23.68 -6.27 -19.23
C GLU A 64 -23.83 -7.79 -19.14
N PHE A 65 -24.94 -8.22 -18.55
CA PHE A 65 -25.49 -9.55 -18.80
C PHE A 65 -26.47 -9.38 -19.95
N ALA A 66 -26.13 -9.95 -21.11
CA ALA A 66 -27.04 -10.16 -22.24
C ALA A 66 -26.93 -11.62 -22.67
#